data_AF-K0IDK4-F1
#
_entry.id   AF-K0IDK4-F1
#
_cell.length_a   1.000
_cell.length_b   1.000
_cell.length_c   1.000
_cell.angle_alpha   90.00
_cell.angle_beta   90.00
_cell.angle_gamma   90.00
#
_symmetry.space_group_name_H-M   'P 1'
#
loop_
_entity.id
_entity.type
_entity.pdbx_description
1 polymer ?
#
loop_
_entity_poly.entity_id
_entity_poly.type
_entity_poly.pdbx_seq_one_letter_code
_entity_poly.pdbx_strand_id
1 'polypeptide(L)'
;MTDDNDSRIKLGLLNREYDNFQAYIQGRKGAKLYSATKQQADRLAERIIRNGGKINSKKQYPLILRRDLIDIQKDSKFPSVYWMKVPVYLKSLHLKIHTDYRHELTEYDLREAKVNQQAGKWYIFLGIEKETKYPRPATNVLAIDLGVRHIAVTTNTANKRPNLYGQDLRRIRGFYFNLRRKLGQKKVFYKIKRQLKHTEFLQVNHELHKISEAMVEEA
;
A
#
# COMPACT_ATOMS: atom_id res chain seq x y z
N MET A 1 1.28 5.51 -33.47
CA MET A 1 1.65 6.93 -33.19
C MET A 1 0.57 7.70 -32.42
N THR A 2 -0.69 7.24 -32.39
CA THR A 2 -1.82 7.89 -31.68
C THR A 2 -1.84 7.67 -30.16
N ASP A 3 -1.35 6.53 -29.68
CA ASP A 3 -1.47 6.09 -28.27
C ASP A 3 -0.55 6.86 -27.29
N ASP A 4 0.64 7.26 -27.74
CA ASP A 4 1.60 8.04 -26.93
C ASP A 4 1.12 9.49 -26.73
N ASN A 5 0.47 10.08 -27.74
CA ASN A 5 -0.08 11.42 -27.63
C ASN A 5 -1.27 11.49 -26.66
N ASP A 6 -2.18 10.51 -26.72
CA ASP A 6 -3.31 10.41 -25.77
C ASP A 6 -2.83 10.21 -24.33
N SER A 7 -1.84 9.34 -24.13
CA SER A 7 -1.22 9.10 -22.82
C SER A 7 -0.60 10.37 -22.23
N ARG A 8 0.11 11.16 -23.04
CA ARG A 8 0.69 12.45 -22.61
C ARG A 8 -0.39 13.48 -22.26
N ILE A 9 -1.48 13.56 -23.03
CA ILE A 9 -2.60 14.45 -22.75
C ILE A 9 -3.27 14.08 -21.43
N LYS A 10 -3.58 12.79 -21.22
CA LYS A 10 -4.16 12.27 -19.97
C LYS A 10 -3.26 12.56 -18.77
N LEU A 11 -1.95 12.33 -18.91
CA LEU A 11 -0.97 12.64 -17.87
C LEU A 11 -0.94 14.14 -17.55
N GLY A 12 -0.95 15.01 -18.56
CA GLY A 12 -1.00 16.46 -18.38
C GLY A 12 -2.26 16.93 -17.65
N LEU A 13 -3.42 16.34 -17.96
CA LEU A 13 -4.68 16.64 -17.27
C LEU A 13 -4.67 16.15 -15.81
N LEU A 14 -4.13 14.95 -15.54
CA LEU A 14 -3.99 14.44 -14.18
C LEU A 14 -3.03 15.30 -13.35
N ASN A 15 -1.86 15.66 -13.90
CA ASN A 15 -0.89 16.55 -13.25
C ASN A 15 -1.57 17.88 -12.89
N ARG A 16 -2.31 18.49 -13.83
CA ARG A 16 -3.02 19.75 -13.59
C ARG A 16 -4.05 19.63 -12.46
N GLU A 17 -4.85 18.56 -12.45
CA GLU A 17 -5.83 18.34 -11.37
C GLU A 17 -5.11 18.16 -10.02
N TYR A 18 -4.02 17.40 -9.99
CA TYR A 18 -3.22 17.17 -8.80
C TYR A 18 -2.57 18.45 -8.26
N ASP A 19 -1.95 19.25 -9.13
CA ASP A 19 -1.30 20.51 -8.77
C ASP A 19 -2.32 21.55 -8.27
N ASN A 20 -3.48 21.62 -8.94
CA ASN A 20 -4.59 22.46 -8.50
C ASN A 20 -5.11 22.00 -7.13
N PHE A 21 -5.12 20.69 -6.86
CA PHE A 21 -5.54 20.14 -5.57
C PHE A 21 -4.56 20.54 -4.46
N GLN A 22 -3.24 20.44 -4.73
CA GLN A 22 -2.22 20.93 -3.78
C GLN A 22 -2.40 22.42 -3.50
N ALA A 23 -2.53 23.24 -4.54
CA ALA A 23 -2.71 24.67 -4.44
C ALA A 23 -3.97 25.04 -3.65
N TYR A 24 -5.07 24.31 -3.87
CA TYR A 24 -6.34 24.53 -3.19
C TYR A 24 -6.28 24.24 -1.69
N ILE A 25 -5.65 23.11 -1.30
CA ILE A 25 -5.41 22.77 0.11
C ILE A 25 -4.53 23.84 0.76
N GLN A 26 -3.54 24.35 0.04
CA GLN A 26 -2.65 25.42 0.52
C GLN A 26 -3.30 26.82 0.56
N GLY A 27 -4.59 26.94 0.24
CA GLY A 27 -5.37 28.17 0.42
C GLY A 27 -5.74 28.89 -0.87
N ARG A 28 -5.29 28.44 -2.05
CA ARG A 28 -5.71 29.04 -3.34
C ARG A 28 -7.08 28.52 -3.76
N LYS A 29 -8.14 29.07 -3.15
CA LYS A 29 -9.54 28.62 -3.34
C LYS A 29 -10.10 28.82 -4.76
N GLY A 30 -9.43 29.60 -5.61
CA GLY A 30 -9.77 29.79 -7.03
C GLY A 30 -9.26 28.69 -7.97
N ALA A 31 -8.58 27.65 -7.47
CA ALA A 31 -8.06 26.58 -8.31
C ALA A 31 -9.20 25.82 -9.02
N LYS A 32 -9.01 25.54 -10.31
CA LYS A 32 -9.97 24.82 -11.16
C LYS A 32 -9.88 23.32 -10.88
N LEU A 33 -10.78 22.84 -10.03
CA LEU A 33 -10.89 21.44 -9.62
C LEU A 33 -12.25 20.88 -9.96
N TYR A 34 -12.31 19.57 -10.19
CA TYR A 34 -13.58 18.87 -10.20
C TYR A 34 -14.33 19.12 -8.87
N SER A 35 -15.65 19.28 -8.92
CA SER A 35 -16.44 19.74 -7.77
C SER A 35 -16.31 18.83 -6.55
N ALA A 36 -16.33 17.50 -6.76
CA ALA A 36 -16.14 16.54 -5.68
C ALA A 36 -14.70 16.53 -5.14
N THR A 37 -13.71 16.73 -6.01
CA THR A 37 -12.30 16.87 -5.62
C THR A 37 -12.10 18.07 -4.71
N LYS A 38 -12.76 19.20 -5.02
CA LYS A 38 -12.78 20.41 -4.19
C LYS A 38 -13.36 20.12 -2.79
N GLN A 39 -14.50 19.44 -2.73
CA GLN A 39 -15.13 19.04 -1.45
C GLN A 39 -14.19 18.16 -0.61
N GLN A 40 -13.49 17.21 -1.23
CA GLN A 40 -12.55 16.35 -0.51
C GLN A 40 -11.32 17.11 -0.02
N ALA A 41 -10.85 18.10 -0.78
CA ALA A 41 -9.76 18.97 -0.36
C ALA A 41 -10.14 19.80 0.88
N ASP A 42 -11.37 20.34 0.93
CA ASP A 42 -11.88 21.07 2.09
C ASP A 42 -11.97 20.16 3.32
N ARG A 43 -12.57 18.96 3.17
CA ARG A 43 -12.64 17.95 4.26
C ARG A 43 -11.26 17.55 4.79
N LEU A 44 -10.29 17.39 3.90
CA LEU A 44 -8.93 17.04 4.29
C LEU A 44 -8.26 18.18 5.07
N ALA A 45 -8.39 19.41 4.59
CA ALA A 45 -7.86 20.60 5.26
C ALA A 45 -8.49 20.77 6.66
N GLU A 46 -9.82 20.66 6.77
CA GLU A 46 -10.54 20.72 8.05
C GLU A 46 -10.07 19.62 9.02
N ARG A 47 -9.91 18.38 8.53
CA ARG A 47 -9.44 17.26 9.37
C ARG A 47 -8.03 17.52 9.91
N ILE A 48 -7.13 18.07 9.11
CA ILE A 48 -5.76 18.40 9.55
C ILE A 48 -5.81 19.45 10.65
N ILE A 49 -6.57 20.53 10.46
CA ILE A 49 -6.69 21.62 11.42
C ILE A 49 -7.34 21.14 12.72
N ARG A 50 -8.42 20.36 12.63
CA ARG A 50 -9.14 19.80 13.78
C ARG A 50 -8.24 18.90 14.64
N ASN A 51 -7.31 18.18 14.03
CA ASN A 51 -6.35 17.34 14.73
C ASN A 51 -5.12 18.13 15.27
N GLY A 52 -5.20 19.46 15.33
CA GLY A 52 -4.12 20.34 15.81
C GLY A 52 -2.96 20.50 14.81
N GLY A 53 -3.11 20.01 13.58
CA GLY A 53 -2.11 20.10 12.53
C GLY A 53 -2.13 21.42 11.77
N LYS A 54 -1.06 21.68 11.01
CA LYS A 54 -0.97 22.78 10.05
C LYS A 54 -0.75 22.23 8.65
N ILE A 55 -1.31 22.91 7.65
CA ILE A 55 -1.10 22.57 6.25
C ILE A 55 0.35 22.90 5.91
N ASN A 56 1.10 21.90 5.42
CA ASN A 56 2.51 22.04 5.11
C ASN A 56 2.69 22.18 3.59
N SER A 57 3.21 23.32 3.15
CA SER A 57 3.46 23.59 1.72
C SER A 57 4.53 22.69 1.09
N LYS A 58 5.44 22.13 1.90
CA LYS A 58 6.47 21.18 1.45
C LYS A 58 5.95 19.75 1.34
N LYS A 59 4.74 19.48 1.84
CA LYS A 59 4.13 18.15 1.81
C LYS A 59 3.15 18.08 0.63
N GLN A 60 3.29 17.03 -0.17
CA GLN A 60 2.27 16.66 -1.13
C GLN A 60 1.18 15.84 -0.43
N TYR A 61 -0.07 16.21 -0.67
CA TYR A 61 -1.26 15.53 -0.16
C TYR A 61 -1.86 14.63 -1.24
N PRO A 62 -2.44 13.48 -0.88
CA PRO A 62 -3.11 12.62 -1.86
C PRO A 62 -4.32 13.31 -2.47
N LEU A 63 -4.45 13.23 -3.78
CA LEU A 63 -5.69 13.57 -4.47
C LEU A 63 -6.72 12.50 -4.12
N ILE A 64 -7.76 12.89 -3.40
CA ILE A 64 -8.79 11.97 -2.88
C ILE A 64 -9.94 11.88 -3.88
N LEU A 65 -10.22 10.67 -4.36
CA LEU A 65 -11.36 10.36 -5.22
C LEU A 65 -12.46 9.72 -4.37
N ARG A 66 -13.67 10.29 -4.46
CA ARG A 66 -14.86 9.82 -3.74
C ARG A 66 -15.33 8.48 -4.31
N ARG A 67 -15.82 7.59 -3.43
CA ARG A 67 -16.28 6.23 -3.76
C ARG A 67 -17.21 6.17 -4.98
N ASP A 68 -18.25 6.99 -4.99
CA ASP A 68 -19.28 7.05 -6.02
C ASP A 68 -18.78 7.55 -7.40
N LEU A 69 -17.56 8.08 -7.47
CA LEU A 69 -16.93 8.51 -8.72
C LEU A 69 -15.93 7.49 -9.26
N ILE A 70 -15.69 6.42 -8.51
CA ILE A 70 -14.78 5.35 -8.89
C ILE A 70 -15.58 4.32 -9.67
N ASP A 71 -15.22 4.19 -10.94
CA ASP A 71 -15.69 3.14 -11.83
C ASP A 71 -14.47 2.40 -12.37
N ILE A 72 -14.46 1.08 -12.21
CA ILE A 72 -13.34 0.20 -12.58
C ILE A 72 -13.88 -0.95 -13.43
N GLN A 73 -13.30 -1.12 -14.61
CA GLN A 73 -13.66 -2.18 -15.55
C GLN A 73 -12.44 -3.06 -15.82
N LYS A 74 -12.58 -4.38 -15.69
CA LYS A 74 -11.51 -5.32 -15.98
C LYS A 74 -11.24 -5.38 -17.48
N ASP A 75 -9.98 -5.37 -17.87
CA ASP A 75 -9.60 -5.55 -19.27
C ASP A 75 -9.84 -7.00 -19.70
N SER A 76 -10.44 -7.19 -20.88
CA SER A 76 -10.80 -8.52 -21.38
C SER A 76 -9.60 -9.36 -21.80
N LYS A 77 -8.47 -8.72 -22.14
CA LYS A 77 -7.27 -9.39 -22.64
C LYS A 77 -6.23 -9.61 -21.54
N PHE A 78 -6.19 -8.74 -20.53
CA PHE A 78 -5.13 -8.74 -19.52
C PHE A 78 -5.70 -8.81 -18.10
N PRO A 79 -5.56 -9.94 -17.39
CA PRO A 79 -6.24 -10.15 -16.10
C PRO A 79 -5.77 -9.25 -14.95
N SER A 80 -4.57 -8.66 -15.02
CA SER A 80 -4.05 -7.68 -14.03
C SER A 80 -4.32 -6.22 -14.39
N VAL A 81 -5.00 -5.98 -15.51
CA VAL A 81 -5.24 -4.64 -16.04
C VAL A 81 -6.70 -4.28 -15.83
N TYR A 82 -6.90 -3.07 -15.32
CA TYR A 82 -8.22 -2.47 -15.22
C TYR A 82 -8.22 -1.07 -15.82
N TRP A 83 -9.38 -0.63 -16.27
CA TRP A 83 -9.65 0.73 -16.71
C TRP A 83 -10.40 1.44 -15.60
N MET A 84 -9.81 2.51 -15.07
CA MET A 84 -10.40 3.30 -14.01
C MET A 84 -10.76 4.69 -14.52
N LYS A 85 -11.99 5.11 -14.24
CA LYS A 85 -12.42 6.49 -14.44
C LYS A 85 -11.86 7.40 -13.34
N VAL A 86 -11.17 8.47 -13.74
CA VAL A 86 -10.66 9.50 -12.83
C VAL A 86 -11.24 10.86 -13.23
N PRO A 87 -12.06 11.49 -12.37
CA PRO A 87 -12.63 12.80 -12.65
C PRO A 87 -11.54 13.89 -12.55
N VAL A 88 -11.53 14.78 -13.54
CA VAL A 88 -10.68 15.98 -13.58
C VAL A 88 -11.55 17.18 -13.96
N TYR A 89 -11.04 18.40 -13.79
CA TYR A 89 -11.82 19.60 -14.12
C TYR A 89 -12.42 19.52 -15.54
N LEU A 90 -13.76 19.59 -15.63
CA LEU A 90 -14.60 19.52 -16.84
C LEU A 90 -14.61 18.20 -17.62
N LYS A 91 -13.86 17.16 -17.23
CA LYS A 91 -13.77 15.89 -17.98
C LYS A 91 -13.58 14.68 -17.06
N SER A 92 -13.58 13.48 -17.62
CA SER A 92 -13.13 12.27 -16.93
C SER A 92 -12.10 11.55 -17.79
N LEU A 93 -11.03 11.08 -17.15
CA LEU A 93 -9.98 10.30 -17.77
C LEU A 93 -10.28 8.82 -17.57
N HIS A 94 -10.02 7.99 -18.57
CA HIS A 94 -9.97 6.53 -18.42
C HIS A 94 -8.50 6.12 -18.39
N LEU A 95 -8.03 5.75 -17.20
CA LEU A 95 -6.65 5.39 -16.95
C LEU A 95 -6.51 3.87 -16.86
N LYS A 96 -5.48 3.35 -17.53
CA LYS A 96 -5.08 1.95 -17.40
C LYS A 96 -4.33 1.78 -16.08
N ILE A 97 -4.85 0.97 -15.18
CA ILE A 97 -4.21 0.63 -13.90
C ILE A 97 -3.71 -0.81 -13.95
N HIS A 98 -2.51 -1.01 -13.42
CA HIS A 98 -1.88 -2.32 -13.29
C HIS A 98 -1.90 -2.72 -11.81
N THR A 99 -2.41 -3.91 -11.54
CA THR A 99 -2.48 -4.50 -10.21
C THR A 99 -1.51 -5.67 -10.08
N ASP A 100 -1.12 -6.02 -8.86
CA ASP A 100 -0.53 -7.31 -8.58
C ASP A 100 -1.65 -8.37 -8.67
N TYR A 101 -1.45 -9.40 -9.50
CA TYR A 101 -2.40 -10.47 -9.87
C TYR A 101 -3.08 -11.22 -8.69
N ARG A 102 -2.79 -10.84 -7.44
CA ARG A 102 -3.21 -11.50 -6.22
C ARG A 102 -4.69 -11.31 -5.90
N HIS A 103 -5.30 -10.21 -6.36
CA HIS A 103 -6.68 -9.88 -6.00
C HIS A 103 -7.48 -9.43 -7.21
N GLU A 104 -8.66 -10.02 -7.39
CA GLU A 104 -9.63 -9.60 -8.39
C GLU A 104 -10.45 -8.44 -7.83
N LEU A 105 -10.20 -7.22 -8.32
CA LEU A 105 -10.81 -6.00 -7.76
C LEU A 105 -12.34 -6.00 -7.81
N THR A 106 -12.93 -6.75 -8.75
CA THR A 106 -14.38 -6.88 -8.91
C THR A 106 -15.04 -7.70 -7.81
N GLU A 107 -14.28 -8.45 -7.00
CA GLU A 107 -14.81 -9.16 -5.82
C GLU A 107 -15.03 -8.26 -4.60
N TYR A 108 -14.50 -7.04 -4.63
CA TYR A 108 -14.47 -6.14 -3.49
C TYR A 108 -15.39 -4.95 -3.68
N ASP A 109 -15.94 -4.46 -2.58
CA ASP A 109 -16.63 -3.18 -2.58
C ASP A 109 -15.60 -2.05 -2.53
N LEU A 110 -15.48 -1.33 -3.64
CA LEU A 110 -14.53 -0.23 -3.77
C LEU A 110 -14.95 0.95 -2.90
N ARG A 111 -13.99 1.51 -2.17
CA ARG A 111 -14.15 2.67 -1.28
C ARG A 111 -13.39 3.87 -1.83
N GLU A 112 -12.97 4.78 -0.96
CA GLU A 112 -12.19 5.95 -1.37
C GLU A 112 -10.87 5.55 -2.03
N ALA A 113 -10.47 6.28 -3.07
CA ALA A 113 -9.16 6.11 -3.69
C ALA A 113 -8.28 7.34 -3.45
N LYS A 114 -6.97 7.11 -3.38
CA LYS A 114 -5.96 8.16 -3.19
C LYS A 114 -4.94 8.10 -4.31
N VAL A 115 -4.84 9.17 -5.08
CA VAL A 115 -3.86 9.31 -6.15
C VAL A 115 -2.65 10.08 -5.63
N ASN A 116 -1.46 9.51 -5.82
CA ASN A 116 -0.19 10.07 -5.38
C ASN A 116 0.88 9.93 -6.46
N GLN A 117 1.81 10.87 -6.46
CA GLN A 117 3.05 10.74 -7.22
C GLN A 117 4.19 10.31 -6.27
N GLN A 118 4.92 9.26 -6.63
CA GLN A 118 6.09 8.80 -5.88
C GLN A 118 7.22 8.47 -6.86
N ALA A 119 8.39 9.08 -6.67
CA ALA A 119 9.58 8.85 -7.50
C ALA A 119 9.31 8.94 -9.03
N GLY A 120 8.52 9.93 -9.45
CA GLY A 120 8.17 10.14 -10.86
C GLY A 120 7.10 9.20 -11.43
N LYS A 121 6.54 8.29 -10.61
CA LYS A 121 5.46 7.37 -10.99
C LYS A 121 4.16 7.73 -10.29
N TRP A 122 3.05 7.40 -10.93
CA TRP A 122 1.71 7.58 -10.39
C TRP A 122 1.21 6.30 -9.75
N TYR A 123 0.64 6.43 -8.56
CA TYR A 123 0.04 5.35 -7.79
C TYR A 123 -1.38 5.73 -7.41
N ILE A 124 -2.30 4.78 -7.59
CA ILE A 124 -3.67 4.88 -7.10
C ILE A 124 -3.82 3.85 -5.98
N PHE A 125 -4.01 4.32 -4.77
CA PHE A 125 -4.31 3.48 -3.61
C PHE A 125 -5.82 3.34 -3.51
N LEU A 126 -6.34 2.17 -3.88
CA LEU A 126 -7.76 1.85 -3.80
C LEU A 126 -8.07 1.28 -2.41
N GLY A 127 -8.98 1.92 -1.67
CA GLY A 127 -9.60 1.30 -0.50
C GLY A 127 -10.57 0.22 -0.96
N ILE A 128 -10.49 -0.96 -0.37
CA ILE A 128 -11.40 -2.08 -0.63
C ILE A 128 -12.07 -2.50 0.67
N GLU A 129 -13.31 -2.95 0.58
CA GLU A 129 -14.05 -3.55 1.67
C GLU A 129 -14.56 -4.93 1.22
N LYS A 130 -14.40 -5.93 2.08
CA LYS A 130 -14.90 -7.28 1.86
C LYS A 130 -15.69 -7.67 3.09
N GLU A 131 -16.97 -7.96 2.90
CA GLU A 131 -17.75 -8.56 3.96
C GLU A 131 -17.21 -9.97 4.23
N THR A 132 -16.90 -10.25 5.49
CA THR A 132 -16.40 -11.56 5.91
C THR A 132 -17.49 -12.25 6.71
N LYS A 133 -17.67 -13.55 6.48
CA LYS A 133 -18.63 -14.33 7.27
C LYS A 133 -18.17 -14.36 8.72
N TYR A 134 -19.11 -14.27 9.65
CA TYR A 134 -18.83 -14.40 11.08
C TYR A 134 -18.01 -15.67 11.35
N PRO A 135 -17.03 -15.61 12.27
CA PRO A 135 -16.26 -16.79 12.62
C PRO A 135 -17.22 -17.87 13.12
N ARG A 136 -17.02 -19.09 12.62
CA ARG A 136 -17.66 -20.28 13.20
C ARG A 136 -17.23 -20.38 14.67
N PRO A 137 -18.05 -21.00 15.55
CA PRO A 137 -17.60 -21.29 16.91
C PRO A 137 -16.26 -22.04 16.84
N ALA A 138 -15.28 -21.58 17.61
CA ALA A 138 -13.94 -22.13 17.58
C ALA A 138 -13.99 -23.60 18.02
N THR A 139 -13.57 -24.50 17.14
CA THR A 139 -13.50 -25.94 17.44
C THR A 139 -12.20 -26.31 18.14
N ASN A 140 -11.15 -25.51 17.93
CA ASN A 140 -9.82 -25.71 18.49
C ASN A 140 -9.27 -24.43 19.09
N VAL A 141 -8.36 -24.57 20.04
CA VAL A 141 -7.58 -23.47 20.60
C VAL A 141 -6.14 -23.63 20.13
N LEU A 142 -5.60 -22.59 19.48
CA LEU A 142 -4.19 -22.48 19.11
C LEU A 142 -3.48 -21.63 20.15
N ALA A 143 -2.60 -22.23 20.95
CA ALA A 143 -1.71 -21.50 21.84
C ALA A 143 -0.45 -21.07 21.08
N ILE A 144 -0.06 -19.80 21.22
CA ILE A 144 1.10 -19.21 20.56
C ILE A 144 2.02 -18.64 21.64
N ASP A 145 3.28 -19.10 21.67
CA ASP A 145 4.35 -18.53 22.48
C ASP A 145 5.39 -17.85 21.59
N LEU A 146 5.88 -16.67 21.97
CA LEU A 146 6.84 -15.89 21.19
C LEU A 146 8.16 -15.78 21.95
N GLY A 147 9.26 -16.17 21.30
CA GLY A 147 10.57 -16.24 21.95
C GLY A 147 11.74 -15.72 21.13
N VAL A 148 12.91 -15.67 21.77
CA VAL A 148 14.16 -15.24 21.11
C VAL A 148 14.82 -16.42 20.39
N ARG A 149 14.79 -17.61 21.00
CA ARG A 149 15.27 -18.84 20.37
C ARG A 149 14.31 -19.18 19.24
N HIS A 150 13.10 -19.62 19.55
CA HIS A 150 12.04 -19.84 18.56
C HIS A 150 11.19 -18.59 18.50
N ILE A 151 11.07 -17.98 17.32
CA ILE A 151 10.37 -16.70 17.16
C ILE A 151 8.92 -16.85 17.52
N ALA A 152 8.38 -18.02 17.18
CA ALA A 152 7.09 -18.44 17.62
C ALA A 152 7.07 -19.96 17.77
N VAL A 153 6.22 -20.42 18.68
CA VAL A 153 5.90 -21.81 18.91
C VAL A 153 4.40 -21.91 18.98
N THR A 154 3.81 -22.85 18.24
CA THR A 154 2.37 -23.12 18.31
C THR A 154 2.10 -24.52 18.83
N THR A 155 0.97 -24.68 19.51
CA THR A 155 0.37 -25.98 19.82
C THR A 155 -1.14 -25.83 19.78
N ASN A 156 -1.84 -26.83 19.26
CA ASN A 156 -3.30 -26.81 19.22
C ASN A 156 -3.91 -27.96 20.03
N THR A 157 -5.22 -27.86 20.30
CA THR A 157 -5.97 -28.87 21.06
C THR A 157 -6.07 -30.21 20.33
N ALA A 158 -6.10 -30.19 18.99
CA ALA A 158 -6.21 -31.39 18.15
C ALA A 158 -4.88 -32.18 18.02
N ASN A 159 -3.75 -31.49 18.03
CA ASN A 159 -2.39 -31.99 17.90
C ASN A 159 -1.49 -31.26 18.90
N LYS A 160 -1.23 -31.93 20.03
CA LYS A 160 -0.41 -31.40 21.13
C LYS A 160 1.09 -31.34 20.82
N ARG A 161 1.52 -31.67 19.58
CA ARG A 161 2.93 -31.56 19.19
C ARG A 161 3.24 -30.10 18.87
N PRO A 162 4.28 -29.51 19.48
CA PRO A 162 4.61 -28.12 19.24
C PRO A 162 5.26 -27.92 17.86
N ASN A 163 4.77 -26.96 17.09
CA ASN A 163 5.45 -26.49 15.89
C ASN A 163 6.39 -25.34 16.24
N LEU A 164 7.66 -25.47 15.83
CA LEU A 164 8.72 -24.53 16.17
C LEU A 164 9.09 -23.68 14.96
N TYR A 165 8.89 -22.37 15.02
CA TYR A 165 9.19 -21.47 13.93
C TYR A 165 10.47 -20.66 14.14
N GLY A 166 11.04 -20.19 13.04
CA GLY A 166 12.10 -19.18 13.05
C GLY A 166 13.54 -19.67 12.87
N GLN A 167 13.75 -20.95 12.54
CA GLN A 167 15.08 -21.49 12.25
C GLN A 167 15.74 -20.73 11.08
N ASP A 168 15.02 -20.54 9.98
CA ASP A 168 15.51 -19.78 8.82
C ASP A 168 15.69 -18.30 9.12
N LEU A 169 14.76 -17.66 9.86
CA LEU A 169 14.93 -16.26 10.24
C LEU A 169 16.21 -16.06 11.08
N ARG A 170 16.52 -17.01 11.97
CA ARG A 170 17.74 -16.96 12.79
C ARG A 170 18.99 -17.09 11.91
N ARG A 171 18.96 -18.00 10.93
CA ARG A 171 20.04 -18.16 9.93
C ARG A 171 20.26 -16.85 9.14
N ILE A 172 19.20 -16.24 8.64
CA ILE A 172 19.25 -14.96 7.90
C ILE A 172 19.82 -13.84 8.77
N ARG A 173 19.27 -13.64 9.97
CA ARG A 173 19.75 -12.61 10.91
C ARG A 173 21.21 -12.83 11.31
N GLY A 174 21.63 -14.08 11.52
CA GLY A 174 23.02 -14.44 11.80
C GLY A 174 23.96 -14.13 10.64
N PHE A 175 23.56 -14.45 9.41
CA PHE A 175 24.31 -14.11 8.20
C PHE A 175 24.53 -12.60 8.09
N TYR A 176 23.46 -11.79 8.20
CA TYR A 176 23.57 -10.34 8.11
C TYR A 176 24.33 -9.72 9.28
N PHE A 177 24.21 -10.27 10.49
CA PHE A 177 25.01 -9.85 11.64
C PHE A 177 26.51 -10.01 11.37
N ASN A 178 26.94 -11.17 10.88
CA ASN A 178 28.33 -11.42 10.52
C ASN A 178 28.81 -10.49 9.40
N LEU A 179 27.97 -10.25 8.40
CA LEU A 179 28.27 -9.36 7.29
C LEU A 179 28.42 -7.89 7.74
N ARG A 180 27.55 -7.41 8.62
CA ARG A 180 27.67 -6.08 9.24
C ARG A 180 28.96 -5.95 10.04
N ARG A 181 29.34 -6.96 10.83
CA ARG A 181 30.62 -6.96 11.57
C ARG A 181 31.83 -6.84 10.64
N LYS A 182 31.90 -7.67 9.59
CA LYS A 182 33.00 -7.64 8.60
C LYS A 182 33.12 -6.28 7.91
N LEU A 183 31.99 -5.68 7.50
CA LEU A 183 32.00 -4.37 6.84
C LEU A 183 32.27 -3.22 7.80
N GLY A 184 31.85 -3.34 9.07
CA GLY A 184 32.16 -2.38 10.12
C GLY A 184 33.66 -2.32 10.41
N GLN A 185 34.33 -3.47 10.46
CA GLN A 185 35.80 -3.56 10.58
C GLN A 185 36.51 -2.87 9.40
N LYS A 186 35.98 -3.03 8.18
CA LYS A 186 36.48 -2.35 6.97
C LYS A 186 36.04 -0.88 6.85
N LYS A 187 35.32 -0.34 7.86
CA LYS A 187 34.75 1.03 7.88
C LYS A 187 33.87 1.37 6.67
N VAL A 188 33.27 0.38 6.01
CA VAL A 188 32.41 0.57 4.82
C VAL A 188 30.95 0.78 5.23
N PHE A 189 30.69 1.81 6.05
CA PHE A 189 29.37 2.07 6.64
C PHE A 189 28.27 2.40 5.63
N TYR A 190 28.65 2.98 4.48
CA TYR A 190 27.70 3.30 3.41
C TYR A 190 26.99 2.04 2.89
N LYS A 191 27.71 0.93 2.65
CA LYS A 191 27.12 -0.34 2.19
C LYS A 191 26.18 -0.94 3.24
N ILE A 192 26.53 -0.83 4.53
CA ILE A 192 25.66 -1.27 5.63
C ILE A 192 24.34 -0.49 5.62
N LYS A 193 24.40 0.85 5.56
CA LYS A 193 23.21 1.70 5.66
C LYS A 193 22.32 1.65 4.42
N ARG A 194 22.91 1.64 3.22
CA ARG A 194 22.17 1.82 1.97
C ARG A 194 21.76 0.52 1.29
N GLN A 195 22.58 -0.53 1.39
CA GLN A 195 22.34 -1.78 0.68
C GLN A 195 21.80 -2.83 1.66
N LEU A 196 22.57 -3.18 2.68
CA LEU A 196 22.29 -4.31 3.56
C LEU A 196 21.01 -4.18 4.36
N LYS A 197 20.76 -2.99 4.94
CA LYS A 197 19.58 -2.77 5.79
C LYS A 197 18.28 -3.11 5.07
N HIS A 198 18.13 -2.69 3.82
CA HIS A 198 16.92 -2.95 3.04
C HIS A 198 16.83 -4.44 2.64
N THR A 199 17.93 -5.05 2.23
CA THR A 199 17.92 -6.46 1.81
C THR A 199 17.58 -7.39 2.97
N GLU A 200 18.19 -7.16 4.14
CA GLU A 200 17.88 -7.92 5.36
C GLU A 200 16.42 -7.75 5.77
N PHE A 201 15.91 -6.52 5.75
CA PHE A 201 14.51 -6.24 6.08
C PHE A 201 13.54 -7.02 5.18
N LEU A 202 13.77 -7.05 3.87
CA LEU A 202 12.93 -7.79 2.93
C LEU A 202 12.95 -9.30 3.21
N GLN A 203 14.14 -9.88 3.40
CA GLN A 203 14.26 -11.32 3.67
C GLN A 203 13.63 -11.68 5.02
N VAL A 204 13.83 -10.83 6.04
CA VAL A 204 13.25 -11.03 7.36
C VAL A 204 11.72 -10.95 7.30
N ASN A 205 11.16 -9.96 6.62
CA ASN A 205 9.71 -9.83 6.48
C ASN A 205 9.10 -10.97 5.68
N HIS A 206 9.79 -11.45 4.65
CA HIS A 206 9.32 -12.59 3.86
C HIS A 206 9.18 -13.85 4.73
N GLU A 207 10.18 -14.16 5.55
CA GLU A 207 10.11 -15.31 6.45
C GLU A 207 9.09 -15.10 7.59
N LEU A 208 8.96 -13.88 8.13
CA LEU A 208 7.91 -13.58 9.11
C LEU A 208 6.51 -13.76 8.50
N HIS A 209 6.32 -13.39 7.23
CA HIS A 209 5.05 -13.58 6.53
C HIS A 209 4.72 -15.07 6.38
N LYS A 210 5.67 -15.91 5.94
CA LYS A 210 5.49 -17.37 5.88
C LYS A 210 5.11 -17.99 7.22
N ILE A 211 5.79 -17.56 8.29
CA ILE A 211 5.51 -18.04 9.65
C ILE A 211 4.07 -17.66 10.04
N SER A 212 3.67 -16.41 9.79
CA SER A 212 2.30 -15.95 10.08
C SER A 212 1.25 -16.71 9.27
N GLU A 213 1.52 -16.95 7.99
CA GLU A 213 0.62 -17.70 7.10
C GLU A 213 0.43 -19.13 7.60
N ALA A 214 1.53 -19.83 7.92
CA ALA A 214 1.48 -21.18 8.46
C ALA A 214 0.69 -21.29 9.79
N MET A 215 0.76 -20.27 10.66
CA MET A 215 -0.04 -20.26 11.90
C MET A 215 -1.52 -20.05 11.64
N VAL A 216 -1.86 -19.23 10.66
CA VAL A 216 -3.26 -19.00 10.26
C VAL A 216 -3.84 -20.26 9.61
N GLU A 217 -3.04 -21.00 8.83
CA GLU A 217 -3.44 -22.28 8.27
C GLU A 217 -3.61 -23.38 9.34
N GLU A 218 -2.88 -23.31 10.45
CA GLU A 218 -3.00 -24.24 11.58
C GLU A 218 -4.24 -23.99 12.46
N ALA A 219 -4.72 -22.74 12.51
CA ALA A 219 -5.79 -22.28 13.40
C ALA A 219 -7.20 -22.71 12.92
#